data_AF-A0AAW2NPX1-F1
#
_entry.id   AF-A0AAW2NPX1-F1
#
_cell.length_a   1.000
_cell.length_b   1.000
_cell.length_c   1.000
_cell.angle_alpha   90.00
_cell.angle_beta   90.00
_cell.angle_gamma   90.00
#
_symmetry.space_group_name_H-M   'P 1'
#
loop_
_entity.id
_entity.type
_entity.pdbx_description
1 polymer ?
#
loop_
_entity_poly.entity_id
_entity_poly.type
_entity_poly.pdbx_seq_one_letter_code
_entity_poly.pdbx_strand_id
1 'polypeptide(L)'
;MEETSFLNKIMLDLRATCRYYTGFPKDLGPSRVIHFTSEREFVQLLHQGHPVVVAFTIKCNLTKHLDKILEEAAAEFDPHVKFMRVSYRGLSLWELYMFLM
;
A
#
# COMPACT_ATOMS: atom_id res chain seq x y z
N MET A 1 17.93 27.53 -26.59
CA MET A 1 18.32 27.18 -25.20
C MET A 1 17.12 27.30 -24.23
N GLU A 2 16.16 28.19 -24.50
CA GLU A 2 14.89 28.27 -23.75
C GLU A 2 13.89 27.14 -24.07
N GLU A 3 13.82 26.64 -25.30
CA GLU A 3 12.89 25.53 -25.61
C GLU A 3 13.23 24.25 -24.84
N THR A 4 14.53 23.97 -24.64
CA THR A 4 14.99 22.84 -23.83
C THR A 4 14.63 23.02 -22.35
N SER A 5 14.62 24.24 -21.82
CA SER A 5 14.20 24.49 -20.43
C SER A 5 12.68 24.41 -20.26
N PHE A 6 11.91 24.83 -21.26
CA PHE A 6 10.45 24.70 -21.29
C PHE A 6 9.99 23.24 -21.37
N LEU A 7 10.57 22.45 -22.30
CA LEU A 7 10.27 21.02 -22.42
C LEU A 7 10.65 20.23 -21.16
N ASN A 8 11.80 20.56 -20.55
CA ASN A 8 12.20 19.94 -19.29
C ASN A 8 11.20 20.23 -18.16
N LYS A 9 10.64 21.44 -18.12
CA LYS A 9 9.62 21.81 -17.13
C LYS A 9 8.34 21.00 -17.33
N ILE A 10 7.86 20.90 -18.58
CA ILE A 10 6.71 20.05 -18.93
C ILE A 10 6.97 18.59 -18.55
N MET A 11 8.17 18.07 -18.80
CA MET A 11 8.52 16.69 -18.44
C MET A 11 8.60 16.45 -16.95
N LEU A 12 9.09 17.41 -16.17
CA LEU A 12 9.08 17.35 -14.71
C LEU A 12 7.65 17.40 -14.16
N ASP A 13 6.81 18.28 -14.70
CA ASP A 13 5.41 18.42 -14.32
C ASP A 13 4.60 17.18 -14.69
N LEU A 14 4.76 16.66 -15.91
CA LEU A 14 4.14 15.42 -16.36
C LEU A 14 4.59 14.25 -15.49
N ARG A 15 5.89 14.11 -15.23
CA ARG A 15 6.41 13.06 -14.35
C ARG A 15 5.87 13.19 -12.93
N ALA A 16 5.71 14.40 -12.41
CA ALA A 16 5.10 14.62 -11.09
C ALA A 16 3.61 14.26 -11.08
N THR A 17 2.90 14.58 -12.16
CA THR A 17 1.45 14.31 -12.29
C THR A 17 1.17 12.82 -12.52
N CYS A 18 1.98 12.17 -13.36
CA CYS A 18 1.87 10.75 -13.71
C CYS A 18 2.36 9.81 -12.60
N ARG A 19 3.28 10.25 -11.72
CA ARG A 19 3.79 9.41 -10.62
C ARG A 19 2.66 8.87 -9.72
N TYR A 20 1.51 9.55 -9.71
CA TYR A 20 0.34 9.22 -8.90
C TYR A 20 -0.98 9.29 -9.68
N TYR A 21 -0.94 9.22 -11.02
CA TYR A 21 -2.16 9.27 -11.82
C TYR A 21 -2.85 7.90 -11.77
N THR A 22 -3.52 7.62 -10.65
CA THR A 22 -4.37 6.44 -10.49
C THR A 22 -5.72 6.61 -11.18
N GLY A 23 -6.03 7.81 -11.69
CA GLY A 23 -7.36 8.16 -12.22
C GLY A 23 -8.40 8.46 -11.14
N PHE A 24 -8.02 8.39 -9.85
CA PHE A 24 -8.92 8.58 -8.72
C PHE A 24 -8.93 10.00 -8.16
N PRO A 25 -10.08 10.49 -7.63
CA PRO A 25 -10.17 11.80 -7.01
C PRO A 25 -9.28 11.87 -5.76
N LYS A 26 -8.43 12.91 -5.69
CA LYS A 26 -7.54 13.14 -4.53
C LYS A 26 -8.30 13.54 -3.25
N ASP A 27 -9.59 13.79 -3.38
CA ASP A 27 -10.45 14.38 -2.35
C ASP A 27 -11.00 13.31 -1.38
N LEU A 28 -10.84 12.04 -1.72
CA LEU A 28 -11.33 10.90 -0.93
C LEU A 28 -10.48 10.63 0.33
N GLY A 29 -9.34 11.30 0.44
CA GLY A 29 -8.40 11.15 1.54
C GLY A 29 -7.41 9.99 1.34
N PRO A 30 -6.48 9.79 2.29
CA PRO A 30 -5.48 8.74 2.19
C PRO A 30 -6.05 7.37 2.57
N SER A 31 -5.44 6.33 2.03
CA SER A 31 -5.66 4.98 2.51
C SER A 31 -5.09 4.77 3.92
N ARG A 32 -5.54 3.69 4.58
CA ARG A 32 -5.14 3.36 5.94
C ARG A 32 -4.78 1.89 6.05
N VAL A 33 -3.88 1.58 6.99
CA VAL A 33 -3.52 0.21 7.31
C VAL A 33 -4.64 -0.44 8.11
N ILE A 34 -5.12 -1.57 7.61
CA ILE A 34 -6.10 -2.45 8.24
C ILE A 34 -5.34 -3.58 8.92
N HIS A 35 -5.62 -3.82 10.20
CA HIS A 35 -5.04 -4.97 10.89
C HIS A 35 -5.84 -6.22 10.57
N PHE A 36 -5.15 -7.28 10.15
CA PHE A 36 -5.78 -8.58 9.96
C PHE A 36 -6.35 -9.10 11.28
N THR A 37 -7.62 -9.49 11.23
CA THR A 37 -8.39 -10.07 12.34
C THR A 37 -8.70 -11.54 12.10
N SER A 38 -9.18 -11.87 10.89
CA SER A 38 -9.66 -13.18 10.48
C SER A 38 -9.63 -13.36 8.97
N GLU A 39 -9.56 -14.61 8.52
CA GLU A 39 -9.63 -14.96 7.10
C GLU A 39 -10.95 -14.51 6.46
N ARG A 40 -12.07 -14.65 7.18
CA ARG A 40 -13.38 -14.21 6.68
C ARG A 40 -13.40 -12.72 6.36
N GLU A 41 -12.84 -11.88 7.23
CA GLU A 41 -12.77 -10.43 6.99
C GLU A 41 -11.83 -10.11 5.81
N PHE A 42 -10.74 -10.86 5.68
CA PHE A 42 -9.85 -10.74 4.52
C PHE A 42 -10.55 -11.09 3.19
N VAL A 43 -11.28 -12.21 3.13
CA VAL A 43 -12.06 -12.58 1.96
C VAL A 43 -13.13 -11.54 1.64
N GLN A 44 -13.80 -11.00 2.65
CA GLN A 44 -14.76 -9.89 2.47
C GLN A 44 -14.10 -8.63 1.92
N LEU A 45 -12.87 -8.31 2.34
CA LEU A 45 -12.10 -7.20 1.78
C LEU A 45 -11.78 -7.44 0.30
N LEU A 46 -11.35 -8.65 -0.06
CA LEU A 46 -11.05 -9.01 -1.46
C LEU A 46 -12.29 -8.93 -2.35
N HIS A 47 -13.47 -9.33 -1.85
CA HIS A 47 -14.73 -9.21 -2.58
C HIS A 47 -15.16 -7.77 -2.88
N GLN A 48 -14.52 -6.76 -2.26
CA GLN A 48 -14.77 -5.35 -2.62
C GLN A 48 -14.23 -4.99 -4.01
N GLY A 49 -13.36 -5.82 -4.61
CA GLY A 49 -12.88 -5.64 -5.97
C GLY A 49 -11.81 -4.55 -6.14
N HIS A 50 -11.22 -4.06 -5.05
CA HIS A 50 -10.13 -3.09 -5.10
C HIS A 50 -8.76 -3.77 -4.88
N PRO A 51 -7.66 -3.17 -5.35
CA PRO A 51 -6.32 -3.67 -5.09
C PRO A 51 -6.03 -3.75 -3.58
N VAL A 52 -5.44 -4.85 -3.13
CA VAL A 52 -5.05 -5.06 -1.73
C VAL A 52 -3.56 -5.36 -1.64
N VAL A 53 -2.82 -4.53 -0.91
CA VAL A 53 -1.44 -4.74 -0.52
C VAL A 53 -1.44 -5.44 0.84
N VAL A 54 -0.85 -6.63 0.93
CA VAL A 54 -0.76 -7.40 2.17
C VAL A 54 0.68 -7.44 2.66
N ALA A 55 0.92 -6.91 3.85
CA ALA A 55 2.21 -6.94 4.52
C ALA A 55 2.22 -8.00 5.62
N PHE A 56 2.98 -9.07 5.38
CA PHE A 56 3.22 -10.11 6.38
C PHE A 56 4.40 -9.71 7.27
N THR A 57 4.14 -9.55 8.58
CA THR A 57 5.10 -9.03 9.55
C THR A 57 5.21 -9.93 10.77
N ILE A 58 6.42 -10.02 11.34
CA ILE A 58 6.64 -10.65 12.65
C ILE A 58 6.63 -9.53 13.69
N LYS A 59 5.93 -9.71 14.81
CA LYS A 59 5.94 -8.75 15.93
C LYS A 59 7.28 -8.80 16.67
N CYS A 60 8.21 -7.93 16.30
CA CYS A 60 9.47 -7.73 17.03
C CYS A 60 9.93 -6.28 16.95
N ASN A 61 10.89 -5.88 17.79
CA ASN A 61 11.38 -4.51 17.81
C ASN A 61 12.07 -4.09 16.50
N LEU A 62 12.68 -5.05 15.78
CA LEU A 62 13.40 -4.80 14.54
C LEU A 62 12.46 -4.44 13.38
N THR A 63 11.23 -4.92 13.39
CA THR A 63 10.24 -4.72 12.31
C THR A 63 9.32 -3.52 12.55
N LYS A 64 9.42 -2.84 13.71
CA LYS A 64 8.60 -1.64 14.01
C LYS A 64 8.77 -0.52 12.99
N HIS A 65 9.97 -0.35 12.45
CA HIS A 65 10.21 0.65 11.42
C HIS A 65 9.47 0.32 10.11
N LEU A 66 9.33 -0.97 9.79
CA LEU A 66 8.61 -1.43 8.61
C LEU A 66 7.10 -1.18 8.74
N ASP A 67 6.55 -1.31 9.95
CA ASP A 67 5.15 -0.93 10.22
C ASP A 67 4.91 0.55 9.90
N LYS A 68 5.84 1.43 10.29
CA LYS A 68 5.77 2.87 9.98
C LYS A 68 5.88 3.15 8.47
N ILE A 69 6.79 2.47 7.79
CA ILE A 69 6.94 2.60 6.32
C ILE A 69 5.63 2.16 5.63
N LEU A 70 4.97 1.11 6.12
CA LEU A 70 3.69 0.67 5.58
C LEU A 70 2.59 1.72 5.76
N GLU A 71 2.53 2.37 6.93
CA GLU A 71 1.60 3.47 7.19
C GLU A 71 1.88 4.69 6.31
N GLU A 72 3.16 5.07 6.15
CA GLU A 72 3.58 6.15 5.26
C GLU A 72 3.23 5.84 3.80
N ALA A 73 3.50 4.62 3.35
CA ALA A 73 3.12 4.17 2.01
C ALA A 73 1.60 4.23 1.81
N ALA A 74 0.80 3.72 2.75
CA ALA A 74 -0.66 3.76 2.65
C ALA A 74 -1.20 5.19 2.52
N ALA A 75 -0.54 6.16 3.15
CA ALA A 75 -0.92 7.57 3.08
C ALA A 75 -0.70 8.22 1.70
N GLU A 76 0.14 7.64 0.84
CA GLU A 76 0.36 8.12 -0.53
C GLU A 76 -0.72 7.65 -1.51
N PHE A 77 -1.52 6.64 -1.14
CA PHE A 77 -2.56 6.09 -2.01
C PHE A 77 -3.95 6.58 -1.62
N ASP A 78 -4.84 6.59 -2.62
CA ASP A 78 -6.27 6.83 -2.40
C ASP A 78 -6.91 5.63 -1.66
N PRO A 79 -8.08 5.81 -1.03
CA PRO A 79 -8.61 4.83 -0.10
C PRO A 79 -9.15 3.57 -0.78
N HIS A 80 -9.16 3.50 -2.11
CA HIS A 80 -9.50 2.27 -2.82
C HIS A 80 -8.37 1.24 -2.73
N VAL A 81 -7.10 1.65 -2.74
CA VAL A 81 -5.99 0.71 -2.54
C VAL A 81 -5.94 0.32 -1.06
N LYS A 82 -6.27 -0.92 -0.72
CA LYS A 82 -6.33 -1.37 0.67
C LYS A 82 -4.97 -1.84 1.14
N PHE A 83 -4.54 -1.39 2.31
CA PHE A 83 -3.31 -1.86 2.95
C PHE A 83 -3.68 -2.73 4.13
N MET A 84 -3.28 -4.00 4.12
CA MET A 84 -3.52 -4.93 5.22
C MET A 84 -2.21 -5.38 5.85
N ARG A 85 -2.15 -5.35 7.18
CA ARG A 85 -1.05 -5.92 7.95
C ARG A 85 -1.47 -7.22 8.61
N VAL A 86 -0.76 -8.29 8.30
CA VAL A 86 -0.84 -9.57 8.99
C VAL A 86 0.34 -9.67 9.96
N SER A 87 0.05 -9.88 11.24
CA SER A 87 1.09 -9.95 12.28
C SER A 87 1.12 -11.33 12.91
N TYR A 88 2.24 -12.04 12.75
CA TYR A 88 2.44 -13.34 13.35
C TYR A 88 3.04 -13.22 14.75
N ARG A 89 2.39 -13.85 15.72
CA ARG A 89 2.89 -14.03 17.10
C ARG A 89 3.55 -15.40 17.30
N GLY A 90 4.40 -15.82 16.35
CA GLY A 90 5.18 -17.05 16.46
C GLY A 90 4.51 -18.30 15.87
N LEU A 91 3.74 -18.15 14.79
CA LEU A 91 3.29 -19.29 13.99
C LEU A 91 4.35 -19.66 12.94
N SER A 92 4.47 -20.96 12.68
CA SER A 92 5.54 -21.55 11.89
C SER A 92 5.51 -21.09 10.43
N LEU A 93 6.69 -21.03 9.79
CA LEU A 93 6.88 -20.69 8.37
C LEU A 93 5.94 -21.47 7.41
N TRP A 94 5.41 -22.61 7.83
CA TRP A 94 4.46 -23.43 7.10
C TRP A 94 3.10 -22.74 6.87
N GLU A 95 2.62 -21.91 7.81
CA GLU A 95 1.37 -21.17 7.62
C GLU A 95 1.53 -20.01 6.63
N LEU A 96 2.72 -19.40 6.60
CA LEU A 96 3.12 -18.44 5.58
C LEU A 96 3.17 -19.09 4.19
N TYR A 97 3.68 -20.32 4.11
CA TYR A 97 3.73 -21.10 2.87
C TYR A 97 2.32 -21.42 2.35
N MET A 98 1.37 -21.75 3.22
CA MET A 98 -0.03 -22.00 2.84
C MET A 98 -0.78 -20.75 2.35
N PHE A 99 -0.36 -19.55 2.75
CA PHE A 99 -0.95 -18.30 2.25
C PHE A 99 -0.41 -17.85 0.89
N LEU A 100 0.75 -18.39 0.47
CA LEU A 100 1.45 -18.00 -0.76
C LEU A 100 1.25 -18.99 -1.92
N MET A 101 0.69 -20.18 -1.68
CA MET A 101 0.40 -21.25 -2.65
C MET A 101 -1.09 -21.35 -2.91
#